data_AF-A0A925FZI9-F1
#
_entry.id   AF-A0A925FZI9-F1
#
_cell.length_a   1.000
_cell.length_b   1.000
_cell.length_c   1.000
_cell.angle_alpha   90.00
_cell.angle_beta   90.00
_cell.angle_gamma   90.00
#
_symmetry.space_group_name_H-M   'P 1'
#
loop_
_entity.id
_entity.type
_entity.pdbx_description
1 polymer ?
#
loop_
_entity_poly.entity_id
_entity_poly.type
_entity_poly.pdbx_seq_one_letter_code
_entity_poly.pdbx_strand_id
1 'polypeptide(L)' 'MSKPASDSFPVSENVGRMRASTTLAAMQAAQAMIAEGIDVVDLGAGEPDFDTPDNIKQAAIEAMRAGKTKYT' A
#
# COMPACT_ATOMS: atom_id res chain seq x y z
N MET A 1 -34.44 6.32 -17.33
CA MET A 1 -33.27 6.17 -18.21
C MET A 1 -32.31 5.21 -17.53
N SER A 2 -32.28 3.97 -18.02
CA SER A 2 -31.56 2.85 -17.38
C SER A 2 -30.07 2.91 -17.70
N LYS A 3 -29.22 2.78 -16.68
CA LYS A 3 -27.76 2.73 -16.76
C LYS A 3 -27.34 1.55 -17.65
N PRO A 4 -26.45 1.71 -18.65
CA PRO A 4 -26.01 0.57 -19.44
C PRO A 4 -25.21 -0.38 -18.54
N ALA A 5 -25.46 -1.67 -18.77
CA ALA A 5 -24.87 -2.78 -18.07
C ALA A 5 -23.34 -2.66 -18.04
N SER A 6 -22.75 -3.09 -16.94
CA SER A 6 -21.31 -3.22 -16.76
C SER A 6 -20.78 -4.26 -17.73
N ASP A 7 -20.39 -3.82 -18.93
CA ASP A 7 -19.57 -4.63 -19.83
C ASP A 7 -18.29 -5.00 -19.10
N SER A 8 -18.11 -6.31 -18.89
CA SER A 8 -16.96 -6.89 -18.22
C SER A 8 -15.71 -6.58 -19.03
N PHE A 9 -14.86 -5.69 -18.54
CA PHE A 9 -13.51 -5.53 -19.08
C PHE A 9 -12.73 -6.82 -18.76
N PRO A 10 -12.40 -7.67 -19.76
CA PRO A 10 -11.70 -8.91 -19.49
C PRO A 10 -10.30 -8.60 -18.98
N VAL A 11 -9.90 -9.29 -17.92
CA VAL A 11 -8.54 -9.19 -17.36
C VAL A 11 -7.54 -9.61 -18.44
N SER A 12 -6.48 -8.82 -18.63
CA SER A 12 -5.44 -9.16 -19.61
C SER A 12 -4.76 -10.50 -19.28
N GLU A 13 -4.29 -11.21 -20.30
CA GLU A 13 -3.60 -12.50 -20.11
C GLU A 13 -2.36 -12.37 -19.22
N ASN A 14 -1.63 -11.24 -19.33
CA ASN A 14 -0.47 -10.96 -18.49
C ASN A 14 -0.83 -10.89 -17.00
N VAL A 15 -1.93 -10.20 -16.66
CA VAL A 15 -2.42 -10.11 -15.28
C VAL A 15 -2.99 -11.46 -14.81
N GLY A 16 -3.71 -12.18 -15.67
CA GLY A 16 -4.26 -13.50 -15.36
C GLY A 16 -3.20 -14.56 -15.04
N ARG A 17 -1.96 -14.37 -15.51
CA ARG A 17 -0.81 -15.23 -15.21
C ARG A 17 -0.05 -14.83 -13.93
N MET A 18 -0.31 -13.64 -13.36
CA MET A 18 0.34 -13.20 -12.13
C MET A 18 -0.10 -14.09 -10.96
N ARG A 19 0.88 -14.56 -10.18
CA ARG A 19 0.60 -15.27 -8.94
C ARG A 19 0.38 -14.27 -7.82
N ALA A 20 -0.49 -14.61 -6.87
CA ALA A 20 -0.62 -13.85 -5.64
C ALA A 20 0.74 -13.77 -4.92
N SER A 21 1.06 -12.60 -4.36
CA SER A 21 2.29 -12.39 -3.60
C SER A 21 2.21 -13.16 -2.27
N THR A 22 3.11 -14.12 -2.10
CA THR A 22 3.21 -14.89 -0.85
C THR A 22 3.65 -14.02 0.31
N THR A 23 4.49 -13.02 0.07
CA THR A 23 4.93 -12.06 1.08
C THR A 23 3.77 -11.19 1.56
N LEU A 24 2.95 -10.69 0.64
CA LEU A 24 1.78 -9.88 1.00
C LEU A 24 0.75 -10.68 1.80
N ALA A 25 0.52 -11.94 1.42
CA ALA A 25 -0.38 -12.83 2.15
C ALA A 25 0.09 -13.09 3.59
N ALA A 26 1.41 -13.30 3.77
CA ALA A 26 2.00 -13.48 5.11
C ALA A 26 1.86 -12.21 5.98
N MET A 27 2.15 -11.03 5.41
CA MET A 27 1.98 -9.74 6.12
C MET A 27 0.51 -9.50 6.52
N GLN A 28 -0.44 -9.78 5.62
CA GLN A 28 -1.86 -9.63 5.91
C GLN A 28 -2.33 -10.58 7.03
N ALA A 29 -1.84 -11.83 7.03
CA ALA A 29 -2.15 -12.78 8.09
C ALA A 29 -1.58 -12.33 9.46
N ALA A 30 -0.35 -11.84 9.49
CA ALA A 30 0.27 -11.29 10.70
C ALA A 30 -0.53 -10.09 11.24
N GLN A 31 -0.92 -9.16 10.38
CA GLN A 31 -1.75 -8.01 10.75
C GLN A 31 -3.12 -8.42 11.31
N ALA A 32 -3.75 -9.44 10.72
CA ALA A 32 -5.03 -9.97 11.22
C ALA A 32 -4.89 -10.58 12.62
N MET A 33 -3.83 -11.37 12.86
CA MET A 33 -3.56 -11.96 14.17
C MET A 33 -3.28 -10.89 15.24
N ILE A 34 -2.53 -9.83 14.90
CA ILE A 34 -2.31 -8.68 15.79
C ILE A 34 -3.64 -7.99 16.13
N ALA A 35 -4.52 -7.81 15.15
CA ALA A 35 -5.84 -7.20 15.36
C ALA A 35 -6.78 -8.05 16.23
N GLU A 36 -6.60 -9.37 16.22
CA GLU A 36 -7.29 -10.32 17.11
C GLU A 36 -6.70 -10.34 18.53
N GLY A 37 -5.63 -9.58 18.79
CA GLY A 37 -4.98 -9.48 20.10
C GLY A 37 -3.96 -10.60 20.37
N ILE A 38 -3.53 -11.33 19.33
CA ILE A 38 -2.48 -12.34 19.43
C ILE A 38 -1.12 -11.64 19.44
N ASP A 39 -0.23 -12.08 20.34
CA ASP A 39 1.15 -11.61 20.38
C ASP A 39 1.95 -12.20 19.21
N VAL A 40 2.29 -11.37 18.24
CA VAL A 40 2.94 -11.75 16.98
C VAL A 40 4.22 -10.95 16.79
N VAL A 41 5.33 -11.65 16.58
CA VAL A 41 6.59 -11.06 16.15
C VAL A 41 6.67 -11.15 14.62
N ASP A 42 6.39 -10.04 13.93
CA ASP A 42 6.50 -9.98 12.48
C ASP A 42 7.95 -9.69 12.05
N LEU A 43 8.60 -10.71 11.46
CA LEU A 43 9.95 -10.62 10.89
C LEU A 43 9.92 -10.47 9.35
N GLY A 44 8.74 -10.31 8.76
CA GLY A 44 8.51 -10.23 7.31
C GLY A 44 8.47 -8.81 6.77
N ALA A 45 8.31 -7.79 7.64
CA ALA A 45 8.32 -6.39 7.23
C ALA A 45 9.72 -5.97 6.75
N GLY A 46 9.83 -5.55 5.50
CA GLY A 46 11.07 -5.00 4.93
C GLY A 46 11.26 -3.49 5.18
N GLU A 47 10.38 -2.88 5.97
CA GLU A 47 10.42 -1.46 6.31
C GLU A 47 11.13 -1.27 7.66
N PRO A 48 12.02 -0.27 7.80
CA PRO A 48 12.66 0.04 9.07
C PRO A 48 11.63 0.40 10.15
N ASP A 49 11.94 0.08 11.40
CA ASP A 49 11.14 0.41 12.60
C ASP A 49 11.25 1.89 13.02
N PHE A 50 12.14 2.65 12.39
CA PHE A 50 12.33 4.07 12.67
C PHE A 50 11.37 4.94 11.87
N ASP A 51 10.87 5.99 12.51
CA ASP A 51 10.10 7.03 11.84
C ASP A 51 10.98 7.80 10.83
N THR A 52 10.34 8.43 9.84
CA THR A 52 11.01 9.30 8.88
C THR A 52 11.71 10.46 9.63
N PRO A 53 13.01 10.72 9.36
CA PRO A 53 13.75 11.82 9.97
C PRO A 53 13.07 13.20 9.84
N ASP A 54 13.19 14.03 10.88
CA ASP A 54 12.50 15.32 10.96
C ASP A 54 12.88 16.28 9.84
N ASN A 55 14.15 16.29 9.40
CA ASN A 55 14.58 17.12 8.29
C ASN A 55 13.84 16.78 6.98
N ILE A 56 13.51 15.50 6.75
CA ILE A 56 12.75 15.04 5.59
C ILE A 56 11.29 15.49 5.72
N LYS A 57 10.70 15.32 6.91
CA LYS A 57 9.33 15.79 7.19
C LYS A 57 9.19 17.30 6.99
N GLN A 58 10.14 18.10 7.49
CA GLN A 58 10.11 19.55 7.32
C GLN A 58 10.24 19.95 5.85
N ALA A 59 11.15 19.34 5.10
CA ALA A 59 11.28 19.61 3.67
C ALA A 59 9.98 19.31 2.89
N ALA A 60 9.28 18.22 3.22
CA ALA A 60 7.98 17.90 2.64
C ALA A 60 6.91 18.94 3.01
N ILE A 61 6.87 19.37 4.27
CA ILE A 61 5.95 20.43 4.75
C ILE A 61 6.21 21.75 4.01
N GLU A 62 7.47 22.15 3.87
CA GLU A 62 7.86 23.36 3.16
C GLU A 62 7.49 23.30 1.68
N ALA A 63 7.73 22.17 1.01
CA ALA A 63 7.34 21.97 -0.38
C ALA A 63 5.82 22.08 -0.58
N MET A 64 5.04 21.48 0.33
CA MET A 64 3.58 21.60 0.33
C MET A 64 3.13 23.06 0.52
N ARG A 65 3.71 23.78 1.50
CA ARG A 65 3.40 25.20 1.76
C ARG A 65 3.80 26.11 0.60
N ALA A 66 4.90 25.80 -0.09
CA ALA A 66 5.38 26.52 -1.25
C ALA A 66 4.59 26.19 -2.55
N GLY A 67 3.57 25.34 -2.47
CA GLY A 67 2.72 25.01 -3.62
C GLY A 67 3.37 24.13 -4.67
N LYS A 68 4.41 23.36 -4.32
CA LYS A 68 5.08 22.39 -5.22
C LYS A 68 4.21 21.14 -5.45
N THR A 69 3.05 21.32 -6.08
CA THR A 69 2.01 20.29 -6.29
C THR A 69 1.67 20.07 -7.76
N LYS A 70 2.44 20.68 -8.67
CA LYS A 70 2.29 20.55 -10.12
C LYS A 70 3.40 19.67 -10.68
N TYR A 71 3.26 19.29 -11.95
CA TYR A 71 4.29 18.55 -12.67
C TYR A 71 5.66 19.23 -12.51
N THR A 72 6.65 18.40 -12.24
CA THR A 72 8.06 18.77 -12.06
C THR A 72 8.86 18.38 -13.28
#